data_AF-A0A8H7G1E7-F1
#
_entry.id   AF-A0A8H7G1E7-F1
#
_cell.length_a   1.000
_cell.length_b   1.000
_cell.length_c   1.000
_cell.angle_alpha   90.00
_cell.angle_beta   90.00
_cell.angle_gamma   90.00
#
_symmetry.space_group_name_H-M   'P 1'
#
loop_
_entity.id
_entity.type
_entity.pdbx_description
1 polymer ?
#
loop_
_entity_poly.entity_id
_entity_poly.type
_entity_poly.pdbx_seq_one_letter_code
_entity_poly.pdbx_strand_id
1 'polypeptide(L)'
;MASLSSAEWTARQSTGVHTTSAEEPGNPVGMRREWPAGRPKFLPSDIPAPRTLEEAACILNLAHTSRNIKETQRKLARQHAKECRYLARLYELQAGCADAWLGEADLDVGQVTSAVRHNGTFAPPSPAMALRRHRSQEGLHRTHRSTVFAVHLD
;
A
#
# COMPACT_ATOMS: atom_id res chain seq x y z
N MET A 1 14.88 -2.66 -9.36
CA MET A 1 15.21 -3.17 -8.02
C MET A 1 16.61 -2.71 -7.67
N ALA A 2 16.74 -1.70 -6.83
CA ALA A 2 18.04 -1.20 -6.36
C ALA A 2 18.03 -1.22 -4.83
N SER A 3 18.74 -2.20 -4.28
CA SER A 3 19.07 -2.29 -2.85
C SER A 3 20.25 -1.37 -2.56
N LEU A 4 20.13 -0.51 -1.55
CA LEU A 4 21.27 0.18 -0.95
C LEU A 4 21.39 -0.30 0.50
N SER A 5 22.41 -1.13 0.76
CA SER A 5 22.81 -1.56 2.09
C SER A 5 23.55 -0.41 2.77
N SER A 6 22.92 0.21 3.76
CA SER A 6 23.50 1.27 4.58
C SER A 6 24.16 0.64 5.81
N ALA A 7 25.36 0.09 5.59
CA ALA A 7 26.27 -0.32 6.65
C ALA A 7 27.64 0.17 6.23
N GLU A 8 28.15 1.18 6.95
CA GLU A 8 29.52 1.69 7.06
C GLU A 8 29.38 3.14 7.61
N TRP A 9 30.01 3.63 8.68
CA TRP A 9 31.15 3.23 9.48
C TRP A 9 31.08 3.96 10.84
N THR A 10 31.71 3.36 11.85
CA THR A 10 31.81 3.84 13.23
C THR A 10 33.19 4.47 13.47
N ALA A 11 33.23 5.43 14.41
CA ALA A 11 34.35 5.78 15.29
C ALA A 11 35.51 6.66 14.79
N ARG A 12 35.65 7.84 15.43
CA ARG A 12 36.93 8.40 15.91
C ARG A 12 36.66 9.48 16.96
N GLN A 13 36.89 9.16 18.24
CA GLN A 13 38.05 9.53 19.07
C GLN A 13 38.07 11.01 19.53
N SER A 14 37.88 11.21 20.84
CA SER A 14 38.59 12.25 21.59
C SER A 14 39.10 11.64 22.89
N THR A 15 40.42 11.56 22.97
CA THR A 15 41.23 11.09 24.09
C THR A 15 41.32 12.14 25.20
N GLY A 16 41.61 11.69 26.44
CA GLY A 16 41.74 12.50 27.67
C GLY A 16 42.74 13.67 27.60
N VAL A 17 42.91 14.51 28.61
CA VAL A 17 43.17 14.25 30.05
C VAL A 17 43.05 15.60 30.79
N HIS A 18 42.55 15.61 32.03
CA HIS A 18 43.22 16.20 33.22
C HIS A 18 42.28 16.18 34.44
N THR A 19 42.65 15.33 35.40
CA THR A 19 42.32 15.37 36.83
C THR A 19 42.79 16.68 37.46
N THR A 20 41.97 17.29 38.32
CA THR A 20 42.27 17.45 39.77
C THR A 20 41.12 18.10 40.54
N SER A 21 40.96 17.59 41.76
CA SER A 21 40.50 18.26 42.98
C SER A 21 39.08 17.94 43.43
N ALA A 22 39.06 17.05 44.42
CA ALA A 22 37.94 16.74 45.27
C ALA A 22 37.62 17.92 46.20
N GLU A 23 36.34 18.26 46.28
CA GLU A 23 35.69 18.72 47.50
C GLU A 23 34.40 17.91 47.66
N GLU A 24 34.35 17.07 48.70
CA GLU A 24 33.12 16.52 49.25
C GLU A 24 32.54 17.55 50.24
N PRO A 25 31.20 17.62 50.42
CA PRO A 25 30.64 16.81 51.51
C PRO A 25 29.23 16.26 51.27
N GLY A 26 28.99 15.05 51.78
CA GLY A 26 27.71 14.70 52.41
C GLY A 26 26.55 14.33 51.49
N ASN A 27 26.37 13.01 51.31
CA ASN A 27 25.20 12.33 50.74
C ASN A 27 23.85 12.87 51.30
N PRO A 28 22.77 12.84 50.50
CA PRO A 28 21.72 11.92 50.93
C PRO A 28 21.08 11.15 49.77
N VAL A 29 20.96 9.85 49.99
CA VAL A 29 19.93 8.98 49.41
C VAL A 29 20.00 8.86 47.88
N GLY A 30 20.40 7.67 47.43
CA GLY A 30 20.07 7.17 46.10
C GLY A 30 18.56 7.10 45.89
N MET A 31 17.91 8.24 45.70
CA MET A 31 16.59 8.31 45.10
C MET A 31 16.81 8.07 43.62
N ARG A 32 16.74 6.80 43.20
CA ARG A 32 16.29 6.50 41.84
C ARG A 32 14.97 7.23 41.67
N ARG A 33 14.98 8.41 41.04
CA ARG A 33 13.75 9.11 40.70
C ARG A 33 13.03 8.26 39.67
N GLU A 34 12.02 7.57 40.15
CA GLU A 34 11.12 6.80 39.34
C GLU A 34 10.30 7.73 38.46
N TRP A 35 9.83 7.22 37.33
CA TRP A 35 8.98 7.97 36.44
C TRP A 35 7.66 8.29 37.14
N PRO A 36 7.29 9.57 37.32
CA PRO A 36 6.16 9.95 38.18
C PRO A 36 4.79 9.41 37.72
N ALA A 37 4.65 9.02 36.44
CA ALA A 37 3.46 8.38 35.88
C ALA A 37 3.77 7.05 35.16
N GLY A 38 4.91 6.43 35.51
CA GLY A 38 5.43 5.26 34.80
C GLY A 38 6.23 5.62 33.54
N ARG A 39 7.18 4.76 33.18
CA ARG A 39 8.06 5.01 32.03
C ARG A 39 7.34 4.72 30.71
N PRO A 40 7.44 5.63 29.72
CA PRO A 40 6.92 5.36 28.39
C PRO A 40 7.55 4.10 27.77
N LYS A 41 6.70 3.18 27.29
CA LYS A 41 7.13 1.89 26.71
C LYS A 41 7.98 2.00 25.45
N PHE A 42 7.95 3.15 24.76
CA PHE A 42 8.75 3.36 23.56
C PHE A 42 10.21 3.72 23.87
N LEU A 43 10.51 4.12 25.11
CA LEU A 43 11.88 4.46 25.50
C LEU A 43 12.66 3.17 25.86
N PRO A 44 13.95 3.07 25.56
CA PRO A 44 14.87 2.04 26.06
C PRO A 44 14.98 1.98 27.60
N SER A 45 15.28 0.78 28.14
CA SER A 45 15.28 0.44 29.59
C SER A 45 16.17 1.32 30.46
N ASP A 46 17.23 1.80 29.86
CA ASP A 46 18.37 2.53 30.41
C ASP A 46 18.14 4.05 30.48
N ILE A 47 17.11 4.59 29.82
CA ILE A 47 16.85 6.03 29.87
C ILE A 47 16.26 6.43 31.24
N PRO A 48 16.94 7.31 32.00
CA PRO A 48 16.46 7.77 33.30
C PRO A 48 15.27 8.73 33.15
N ALA A 49 14.56 9.00 34.25
CA ALA A 49 13.53 10.04 34.26
C ALA A 49 14.14 11.42 33.97
N PRO A 50 13.44 12.29 33.22
CA PRO A 50 13.95 13.63 32.86
C PRO A 50 14.18 14.47 34.12
N ARG A 51 15.29 15.21 34.14
CA ARG A 51 15.73 16.09 35.22
C ARG A 51 15.45 17.55 34.94
N THR A 52 15.34 17.92 33.66
CA THR A 52 15.06 19.30 33.21
C THR A 52 13.80 19.39 32.37
N LEU A 53 13.30 20.62 32.17
CA LEU A 53 12.14 20.88 31.32
C LEU A 53 12.46 20.59 29.85
N GLU A 54 13.69 20.86 29.41
CA GLU A 54 14.14 20.59 28.04
C GLU A 54 14.16 19.09 27.75
N GLU A 55 14.64 18.28 28.71
CA GLU A 55 14.60 16.81 28.59
C GLU A 55 13.16 16.29 28.54
N ALA A 56 12.28 16.82 29.40
CA ALA A 56 10.87 16.46 29.38
C ALA A 56 10.18 16.83 28.06
N ALA A 57 10.47 18.03 27.53
CA ALA A 57 9.95 18.50 26.24
C ALA A 57 10.46 17.64 25.08
N CYS A 58 11.73 17.23 25.11
CA CYS A 58 12.31 16.31 24.12
C CYS A 58 11.58 14.97 24.11
N ILE A 59 11.36 14.36 25.29
CA ILE A 59 10.67 13.08 25.42
C ILE A 59 9.21 13.18 24.96
N LEU A 60 8.53 14.28 25.28
CA LEU A 60 7.16 14.54 24.83
C LEU A 60 7.09 14.65 23.29
N ASN A 61 8.03 15.37 22.67
CA ASN A 61 8.11 15.49 21.21
C ASN A 61 8.41 14.14 20.55
N LEU A 62 9.23 13.30 21.18
CA LEU A 62 9.45 11.93 20.70
C LEU A 62 8.18 11.09 20.77
N ALA A 63 7.41 11.21 21.86
CA ALA A 63 6.12 10.52 22.02
C ALA A 63 5.12 10.96 20.94
N HIS A 64 5.01 12.27 20.68
CA HIS A 64 4.17 12.80 19.60
C HIS A 64 4.59 12.28 18.23
N THR A 65 5.90 12.28 17.95
CA THR A 65 6.43 11.74 16.69
C THR A 65 6.10 10.26 16.54
N SER A 66 6.30 9.46 17.59
CA SER A 66 5.96 8.03 17.61
C SER A 66 4.47 7.80 17.34
N ARG A 67 3.59 8.60 17.96
CA ARG A 67 2.14 8.55 17.70
C ARG A 67 1.83 8.88 16.24
N ASN A 68 2.42 9.95 15.70
CA ASN A 68 2.18 10.39 14.33
C ASN A 68 2.62 9.34 13.31
N ILE A 69 3.77 8.69 13.53
CA ILE A 69 4.23 7.57 12.69
C ILE A 69 3.19 6.44 12.68
N LYS A 70 2.70 6.02 13.85
CA LYS A 70 1.67 4.97 13.96
C LYS A 70 0.36 5.38 13.29
N GLU A 71 -0.03 6.65 13.41
CA GLU A 71 -1.24 7.16 12.75
C GLU A 71 -1.10 7.15 11.22
N THR A 72 0.06 7.56 10.70
CA THR A 72 0.35 7.52 9.26
C THR A 72 0.39 6.08 8.75
N GLN A 73 1.02 5.15 9.47
CA GLN A 73 0.99 3.72 9.14
C GLN A 73 -0.44 3.18 9.09
N ARG A 74 -1.29 3.54 10.06
CA ARG A 74 -2.72 3.17 10.05
C ARG A 74 -3.46 3.74 8.83
N LYS A 75 -3.21 5.01 8.48
CA LYS A 75 -3.82 5.65 7.30
C LYS A 75 -3.38 4.95 6.02
N LEU A 76 -2.09 4.66 5.87
CA LEU A 76 -1.54 3.94 4.73
C LEU A 76 -2.16 2.54 4.57
N ALA A 77 -2.23 1.77 5.66
CA ALA A 77 -2.86 0.45 5.64
C ALA A 77 -4.34 0.50 5.22
N ARG A 78 -5.09 1.54 5.65
CA ARG A 78 -6.47 1.76 5.21
C ARG A 78 -6.57 2.09 3.73
N GLN A 79 -5.62 2.84 3.18
CA GLN A 79 -5.62 3.15 1.75
C GLN A 79 -5.33 1.91 0.91
N HIS A 80 -4.32 1.11 1.28
CA HIS A 80 -4.08 -0.17 0.61
C HIS A 80 -5.28 -1.10 0.66
N ALA A 81 -5.98 -1.17 1.80
CA ALA A 81 -7.21 -1.96 1.89
C ALA A 81 -8.31 -1.46 0.93
N LYS A 82 -8.40 -0.15 0.68
CA LYS A 82 -9.33 0.41 -0.32
C LYS A 82 -8.89 0.09 -1.75
N GLU A 83 -7.61 0.27 -2.07
CA GLU A 83 -7.04 -0.09 -3.38
C GLU A 83 -7.31 -1.55 -3.74
N CYS A 84 -7.09 -2.47 -2.81
CA CYS A 84 -7.40 -3.89 -3.02
C CYS A 84 -8.88 -4.13 -3.31
N ARG A 85 -9.80 -3.41 -2.64
CA ARG A 85 -11.24 -3.54 -2.92
C ARG A 85 -11.61 -2.99 -4.29
N TYR A 86 -11.04 -1.86 -4.70
CA TYR A 86 -11.27 -1.32 -6.04
C TYR A 86 -10.74 -2.25 -7.13
N LEU A 87 -9.55 -2.81 -6.95
CA LEU A 87 -8.99 -3.79 -7.87
C LEU A 87 -9.85 -5.05 -7.97
N ALA A 88 -10.31 -5.58 -6.83
CA ALA A 88 -11.24 -6.72 -6.83
C ALA A 88 -12.51 -6.39 -7.61
N ARG A 89 -13.10 -5.21 -7.39
CA ARG A 89 -14.30 -4.77 -8.10
C ARG A 89 -14.09 -4.60 -9.59
N LEU A 90 -12.92 -4.09 -10.01
CA LEU A 90 -12.57 -3.99 -11.43
C LEU A 90 -12.47 -5.37 -12.08
N TYR A 91 -11.88 -6.35 -11.40
CA TYR A 91 -11.81 -7.71 -11.92
C TYR A 91 -13.17 -8.41 -11.96
N GLU A 92 -14.05 -8.18 -10.98
CA GLU A 92 -15.44 -8.65 -11.04
C GLU A 92 -16.18 -8.09 -12.26
N LEU A 93 -16.04 -6.79 -12.53
CA LEU A 93 -16.64 -6.15 -13.70
C LEU A 93 -16.07 -6.72 -15.01
N GLN A 94 -14.76 -6.93 -15.07
CA GLN A 94 -14.11 -7.53 -16.23
C GLN A 94 -14.58 -8.97 -16.46
N ALA A 95 -14.74 -9.76 -15.39
CA ALA A 95 -15.29 -11.11 -15.47
C ALA A 95 -16.73 -11.07 -15.99
N GLY A 96 -17.58 -10.18 -15.45
CA GLY A 96 -18.96 -10.02 -15.93
C GLY A 96 -19.05 -9.61 -17.41
N CYS A 97 -18.14 -8.75 -17.89
CA CYS A 97 -18.06 -8.45 -19.33
C CYS A 97 -17.65 -9.67 -20.16
N ALA A 98 -16.67 -10.44 -19.68
CA ALA A 98 -16.23 -11.66 -20.36
C ALA A 98 -17.35 -12.71 -20.42
N ASP A 99 -18.10 -12.89 -19.35
CA ASP A 99 -19.25 -13.80 -19.30
C ASP A 99 -20.34 -13.40 -20.30
N ALA A 100 -20.61 -12.09 -20.44
CA ALA A 100 -21.55 -11.59 -21.44
C ALA A 100 -21.09 -11.88 -22.88
N TRP A 101 -19.80 -11.68 -23.17
CA TRP A 101 -19.23 -11.99 -24.49
C TRP A 101 -19.23 -13.49 -24.78
N LEU A 102 -18.96 -14.32 -23.77
CA LEU A 102 -19.08 -15.77 -23.89
C LEU A 102 -20.52 -16.17 -24.21
N GLY A 103 -21.51 -15.58 -23.52
CA GLY A 103 -22.92 -15.81 -23.81
C GLY A 103 -23.32 -15.43 -25.23
N GLU A 104 -22.83 -14.31 -25.77
CA GLU A 104 -23.06 -13.92 -27.17
C GLU A 104 -22.43 -14.92 -28.15
N ALA A 105 -21.19 -15.34 -27.89
CA ALA A 105 -20.52 -16.34 -28.71
C ALA A 105 -21.24 -17.70 -28.69
N ASP A 106 -21.75 -18.13 -27.54
CA ASP A 106 -22.51 -19.37 -27.40
C ASP A 106 -23.83 -19.31 -28.21
N LEU A 107 -24.51 -18.15 -28.21
CA LEU A 107 -25.70 -17.93 -29.05
C LEU A 107 -25.36 -18.00 -30.53
N ASP A 108 -24.28 -17.37 -30.97
CA ASP A 108 -23.81 -17.43 -32.36
C ASP A 108 -23.50 -18.87 -32.79
N VAL A 109 -22.81 -19.64 -31.95
CA VAL A 109 -22.56 -21.08 -32.17
C VAL A 109 -23.87 -21.85 -32.28
N GLY A 110 -24.83 -21.57 -31.40
CA GLY A 110 -26.17 -22.17 -31.45
C GLY A 110 -26.90 -21.88 -32.76
N GLN A 111 -26.87 -20.63 -33.22
CA GLN A 111 -27.48 -20.22 -34.50
C GLN A 111 -26.84 -20.92 -35.70
N VAL A 112 -25.50 -20.95 -35.78
CA VAL A 112 -24.78 -21.64 -36.85
C VAL A 112 -25.07 -23.13 -36.83
N THR A 113 -25.05 -23.75 -35.65
CA THR A 113 -25.35 -25.18 -35.49
C THR A 113 -26.76 -25.51 -35.95
N SER A 114 -27.75 -24.68 -35.60
CA SER A 114 -29.13 -24.82 -36.05
C SER A 114 -29.26 -24.69 -37.57
N ALA A 115 -28.64 -23.65 -38.16
CA ALA A 115 -28.66 -23.43 -39.60
C ALA A 115 -28.07 -24.60 -40.40
N VAL A 116 -26.94 -25.16 -39.92
CA VAL A 116 -26.32 -26.36 -40.53
C VAL A 116 -27.25 -27.57 -40.44
N ARG A 117 -27.88 -27.81 -39.28
CA ARG A 117 -28.79 -28.95 -39.08
C ARG A 117 -30.03 -28.88 -39.98
N HIS A 118 -30.59 -27.69 -40.17
CA HIS A 118 -31.84 -27.53 -40.93
C HIS A 118 -31.63 -27.39 -42.44
N ASN A 119 -30.55 -26.74 -42.88
CA ASN A 119 -30.33 -26.43 -44.30
C ASN A 119 -29.25 -27.29 -44.97
N GLY A 120 -28.54 -28.15 -44.22
CA GLY A 120 -27.51 -29.06 -44.74
C GLY A 120 -26.23 -28.39 -45.26
N THR A 121 -26.26 -27.08 -45.50
CA THR A 121 -25.12 -26.27 -45.95
C THR A 121 -25.15 -24.90 -45.30
N PHE A 122 -24.04 -24.50 -44.68
CA PHE A 122 -23.77 -23.12 -44.25
C PHE A 122 -22.78 -22.52 -45.24
N ALA A 123 -23.20 -21.50 -46.00
CA ALA A 123 -22.28 -20.74 -46.82
C ALA A 123 -21.59 -19.70 -45.92
N PRO A 124 -20.30 -19.88 -45.57
CA PRO A 124 -19.62 -18.93 -44.72
C PRO A 124 -19.52 -17.57 -45.42
N PRO A 125 -19.61 -16.45 -44.68
CA PRO A 125 -19.28 -15.15 -45.25
C PRO A 125 -17.83 -15.16 -45.72
N SER A 126 -17.50 -14.32 -46.71
CA SER A 126 -16.12 -14.23 -47.18
C SER A 126 -15.17 -13.86 -46.03
N PRO A 127 -13.91 -14.36 -46.02
CA PRO A 127 -12.96 -14.04 -44.96
C PRO A 127 -12.77 -12.53 -44.75
N ALA A 128 -12.83 -11.75 -45.83
CA ALA A 128 -12.77 -10.29 -45.78
C ALA A 128 -13.96 -9.66 -45.03
N MET A 129 -15.17 -10.20 -45.21
CA MET A 129 -16.37 -9.79 -44.47
C MET A 129 -16.27 -10.14 -42.97
N ALA A 130 -15.82 -11.35 -42.66
CA ALA A 130 -15.64 -11.81 -41.28
C ALA A 130 -14.61 -10.92 -40.53
N LEU A 131 -13.45 -10.67 -41.15
CA LEU A 131 -12.40 -9.82 -40.58
C LEU A 131 -12.83 -8.36 -40.42
N ARG A 132 -13.60 -7.81 -41.38
CA ARG A 132 -14.13 -6.45 -41.28
C ARG A 132 -15.10 -6.33 -40.10
N ARG A 133 -15.99 -7.30 -39.91
CA ARG A 133 -16.94 -7.32 -38.79
C ARG A 133 -16.21 -7.45 -37.45
N HIS A 134 -15.21 -8.32 -37.37
CA HIS A 134 -14.38 -8.50 -36.17
C HIS A 134 -13.64 -7.20 -35.79
N ARG A 135 -13.03 -6.52 -36.77
CA ARG A 135 -12.38 -5.21 -36.54
C ARG A 135 -13.36 -4.12 -36.13
N SER A 136 -14.59 -4.12 -36.65
CA SER A 136 -15.64 -3.18 -36.25
C SER A 136 -16.11 -3.42 -34.81
N GLN A 137 -16.23 -4.68 -34.37
CA GLN A 137 -16.54 -5.02 -32.97
C GLN A 137 -15.38 -4.64 -32.04
N GLU A 138 -14.13 -4.97 -32.38
CA GLU A 138 -12.95 -4.55 -31.59
C GLU A 138 -12.83 -3.03 -31.45
N GLY A 139 -13.20 -2.27 -32.49
CA GLY A 139 -13.26 -0.81 -32.47
C GLY A 139 -14.33 -0.26 -31.52
N LEU A 140 -15.49 -0.93 -31.43
CA LEU A 140 -16.59 -0.57 -30.53
C LEU A 140 -16.27 -0.92 -29.05
N HIS A 141 -15.58 -2.03 -28.81
CA HIS A 141 -15.09 -2.39 -27.48
C HIS A 141 -13.97 -1.46 -26.98
N ARG A 142 -13.19 -0.87 -27.89
CA ARG A 142 -12.18 0.15 -27.57
C ARG A 142 -12.81 1.48 -27.13
N THR A 143 -13.90 1.90 -27.78
CA THR A 143 -14.61 3.14 -27.42
C THR A 143 -15.45 3.00 -26.15
N HIS A 144 -16.08 1.85 -25.91
CA HIS A 144 -16.79 1.58 -24.65
C HIS A 144 -15.86 1.41 -23.44
N ARG A 145 -14.63 0.88 -23.63
CA ARG A 145 -13.60 0.93 -22.59
C ARG A 145 -13.31 2.38 -22.17
N SER A 146 -13.23 3.31 -23.12
CA SER A 146 -12.90 4.71 -22.82
C SER A 146 -14.00 5.46 -22.05
N THR A 147 -15.28 5.10 -22.22
CA THR A 147 -16.39 5.74 -21.51
C THR A 147 -16.68 5.12 -20.14
N VAL A 148 -16.48 3.82 -19.93
CA VAL A 148 -16.68 3.20 -18.61
C VAL A 148 -15.59 3.61 -17.61
N PHE A 149 -14.36 3.87 -18.06
CA PHE A 149 -13.29 4.43 -17.21
C PHE A 149 -13.47 5.92 -16.89
N ALA A 150 -14.34 6.65 -17.60
CA ALA A 150 -14.54 8.10 -17.41
C ALA A 150 -15.72 8.45 -16.49
N VAL A 151 -16.61 7.51 -16.15
CA VAL A 151 -17.88 7.81 -15.45
C VAL A 151 -17.84 7.50 -13.95
N HIS A 152 -16.73 7.01 -13.39
CA HIS A 152 -16.63 6.62 -11.96
C HIS A 152 -15.42 7.22 -11.22
N LEU A 153 -14.90 8.36 -11.68
CA LEU A 153 -13.77 9.07 -11.07
C LEU A 153 -14.09 10.50 -10.58
N ASP A 154 -15.38 10.85 -10.45
CA ASP A 154 -15.84 12.08 -9.76
C ASP A 154 -16.34 11.78 -8.33
#